data_AF-A0A6B3EMX0-F1
#
_entry.id   AF-A0A6B3EMX0-F1
#
_cell.length_a   1.000
_cell.length_b   1.000
_cell.length_c   1.000
_cell.angle_alpha   90.00
_cell.angle_beta   90.00
_cell.angle_gamma   90.00
#
_symmetry.space_group_name_H-M   'P 1'
#
loop_
_entity.id
_entity.type
_entity.pdbx_description
1 polymer ?
#
loop_
_entity_poly.entity_id
_entity_poly.type
_entity_poly.pdbx_seq_one_letter_code
_entity_poly.pdbx_strand_id
1 'polypeptide(L)'
;VPAYLLRDRTGWNQWVSTTFFEYTAKDGKRYEGPDPAGFAAAVRDARFDVIMLRGGVTPEVDAAVEKALRGNPHYRLTGRFPTTTSSGDSVYRIWV
;
A
#
# COMPACT_ATOMS: atom_id res chain seq x y z
N VAL A 1 -2.63 10.04 9.63
CA VAL A 1 -2.11 11.38 9.28
C VAL A 1 -2.39 11.75 7.82
N PRO A 2 -2.03 10.97 6.78
CA PRO A 2 -2.30 11.34 5.39
C PRO A 2 -3.79 11.54 5.07
N ALA A 3 -4.64 10.61 5.52
CA ALA A 3 -6.08 10.72 5.35
C ALA A 3 -6.70 11.95 6.02
N TYR A 4 -6.11 12.41 7.14
CA TYR A 4 -6.55 13.64 7.79
C TYR A 4 -6.16 14.88 6.96
N LEU A 5 -4.93 14.91 6.45
CA LEU A 5 -4.44 16.03 5.62
C LEU A 5 -5.13 16.09 4.24
N LEU A 6 -5.58 14.94 3.73
CA LEU A 6 -6.27 14.83 2.44
C LEU A 6 -7.79 14.67 2.58
N ARG A 7 -8.35 14.96 3.75
CA ARG A 7 -9.79 14.74 4.05
C ARG A 7 -10.74 15.51 3.12
N ASP A 8 -10.29 16.62 2.55
CA ASP A 8 -11.08 17.42 1.59
C ASP A 8 -10.96 16.88 0.14
N ARG A 9 -10.14 15.86 -0.09
CA ARG A 9 -9.87 15.23 -1.40
C ARG A 9 -10.28 13.76 -1.43
N THR A 10 -10.22 13.07 -0.30
CA THR A 10 -10.50 11.63 -0.19
C THR A 10 -11.19 11.30 1.13
N GLY A 11 -12.23 10.46 1.06
CA GLY A 11 -12.99 9.99 2.20
C GLY A 11 -12.29 8.86 2.95
N TRP A 12 -12.66 8.65 4.22
CA TRP A 12 -11.97 7.68 5.08
C TRP A 12 -12.05 6.24 4.54
N ASN A 13 -13.16 5.90 3.90
CA ASN A 13 -13.42 4.61 3.25
C ASN A 13 -12.60 4.34 1.98
N GLN A 14 -11.85 5.33 1.48
CA GLN A 14 -10.95 5.16 0.34
C GLN A 14 -9.53 4.80 0.76
N TRP A 15 -9.23 4.85 2.06
CA TRP A 15 -7.93 4.46 2.61
C TRP A 15 -7.93 3.00 3.03
N VAL A 16 -6.86 2.30 2.67
CA VAL A 16 -6.62 0.92 3.09
C VAL A 16 -5.38 0.88 3.97
N SER A 17 -5.51 0.22 5.12
CA SER A 17 -4.37 -0.13 5.99
C SER A 17 -3.85 -1.51 5.61
N THR A 18 -2.54 -1.74 5.75
CA THR A 18 -1.95 -3.06 5.55
C THR A 18 -2.38 -4.09 6.60
N THR A 19 -3.09 -3.66 7.65
CA THR A 19 -3.58 -4.54 8.73
C THR A 19 -4.90 -5.23 8.42
N PHE A 20 -5.68 -4.71 7.48
CA PHE A 20 -6.95 -5.33 7.07
C PHE A 20 -7.40 -4.79 5.73
N PHE A 21 -7.76 -5.70 4.82
CA PHE A 21 -8.30 -5.35 3.52
C PHE A 21 -9.20 -6.48 3.00
N GLU A 22 -10.37 -6.12 2.48
CA GLU A 22 -11.22 -7.03 1.70
C GLU A 22 -11.11 -6.67 0.23
N TYR A 23 -10.83 -7.67 -0.60
CA TYR A 23 -10.63 -7.45 -2.01
C TYR A 23 -11.07 -8.63 -2.85
N THR A 24 -11.83 -8.35 -3.90
CA THR A 24 -12.10 -9.31 -4.97
C THR A 24 -11.26 -8.88 -6.18
N ALA A 25 -10.31 -9.73 -6.55
CA ALA A 25 -9.45 -9.49 -7.71
C ALA A 25 -10.24 -9.60 -9.02
N LYS A 26 -9.65 -9.10 -10.12
CA LYS A 26 -10.28 -9.13 -11.45
C LYS A 26 -10.59 -10.55 -11.95
N ASP A 27 -9.87 -11.55 -11.45
CA ASP A 27 -10.13 -12.98 -11.72
C ASP A 27 -11.27 -13.58 -10.88
N GLY A 28 -11.90 -12.78 -10.02
CA GLY A 28 -13.01 -13.18 -9.15
C GLY A 28 -12.59 -13.78 -7.80
N LYS A 29 -11.28 -13.94 -7.54
CA LYS A 29 -10.81 -14.47 -6.25
C LYS A 29 -10.97 -13.42 -5.14
N ARG A 30 -11.60 -13.83 -4.04
CA ARG A 30 -11.77 -13.01 -2.83
C ARG A 30 -10.62 -13.22 -1.85
N TYR A 31 -10.18 -12.13 -1.26
CA TYR A 31 -9.15 -12.02 -0.22
C TYR A 31 -9.70 -11.18 0.94
N GLU A 32 -9.27 -11.49 2.16
CA GLU A 32 -9.74 -10.83 3.37
C GLU A 32 -8.64 -10.79 4.43
N GLY A 33 -8.68 -9.78 5.31
CA GLY A 33 -7.74 -9.64 6.41
C GLY A 33 -6.37 -9.09 5.97
N PRO A 34 -5.31 -9.34 6.75
CA PRO A 34 -3.94 -8.94 6.42
C PRO A 34 -3.27 -9.91 5.44
N ASP A 35 -3.97 -10.41 4.41
CA ASP A 35 -3.45 -11.41 3.46
C ASP A 35 -2.51 -10.79 2.42
N PRO A 36 -1.19 -11.09 2.43
CA PRO A 36 -0.24 -10.54 1.46
C PRO A 36 -0.61 -10.82 -0.01
N ALA A 37 -1.28 -11.94 -0.29
CA ALA A 37 -1.71 -12.28 -1.65
C ALA A 37 -2.81 -11.34 -2.14
N GLY A 38 -3.73 -10.90 -1.27
CA GLY A 38 -4.80 -9.97 -1.60
C GLY A 38 -4.28 -8.57 -1.92
N PHE A 39 -3.34 -8.07 -1.11
CA PHE A 39 -2.68 -6.79 -1.39
C PHE A 39 -1.88 -6.84 -2.70
N ALA A 40 -1.13 -7.92 -2.93
CA ALA A 40 -0.38 -8.10 -4.17
C ALA A 40 -1.31 -8.18 -5.40
N ALA A 41 -2.47 -8.84 -5.28
CA ALA A 41 -3.47 -8.90 -6.34
C ALA A 41 -4.02 -7.49 -6.66
N ALA A 42 -4.42 -6.72 -5.64
CA ALA A 42 -4.90 -5.36 -5.84
C ALA A 42 -3.87 -4.43 -6.50
N VAL A 43 -2.60 -4.57 -6.14
CA VAL A 43 -1.52 -3.84 -6.82
C VAL A 43 -1.41 -4.27 -8.28
N ARG A 44 -1.35 -5.57 -8.59
CA ARG A 44 -1.30 -6.06 -9.98
C ARG A 44 -2.49 -5.56 -10.81
N ASP A 45 -3.65 -5.45 -10.18
CA ASP A 45 -4.88 -4.98 -10.81
C ASP A 45 -4.97 -3.46 -10.96
N ALA A 46 -3.95 -2.70 -10.53
CA ALA A 46 -3.91 -1.24 -10.57
C ALA A 46 -5.06 -0.60 -9.76
N ARG A 47 -5.37 -1.16 -8.59
CA ARG A 47 -6.52 -0.75 -7.75
C ARG A 47 -6.34 0.60 -7.05
N PHE A 48 -5.11 1.06 -6.84
CA PHE A 48 -4.82 2.23 -6.01
C PHE A 48 -4.26 3.37 -6.86
N ASP A 49 -4.65 4.61 -6.56
CA ASP A 49 -4.03 5.78 -7.18
C ASP A 49 -2.70 6.16 -6.50
N VAL A 50 -2.57 5.84 -5.20
CA VAL A 50 -1.38 6.15 -4.41
C VAL A 50 -1.11 5.01 -3.42
N ILE A 51 0.15 4.58 -3.34
CA ILE A 51 0.62 3.59 -2.36
C ILE A 51 1.75 4.22 -1.54
N MET A 52 1.57 4.27 -0.22
CA MET A 52 2.57 4.76 0.72
C MET A 52 3.01 3.64 1.66
N LEU A 53 4.28 3.23 1.58
CA LEU A 53 4.86 2.18 2.42
C LEU A 53 6.01 2.74 3.25
N ARG A 54 6.00 2.42 4.56
CA ARG A 54 7.13 2.64 5.47
C ARG A 54 7.93 1.36 5.72
N GLY A 55 7.23 0.22 5.72
CA GLY A 55 7.71 -1.03 6.32
C GLY A 55 7.44 -1.10 7.82
N GLY A 56 7.30 -2.31 8.36
CA GLY A 56 7.55 -2.62 9.78
C GLY A 56 6.40 -3.32 10.50
N VAL A 57 5.18 -2.79 10.44
CA VAL A 57 4.03 -3.36 11.19
C VAL A 57 3.53 -4.66 10.56
N THR A 58 3.57 -4.73 9.23
CA THR A 58 3.07 -5.86 8.44
C THR A 58 4.11 -6.23 7.38
N PRO A 59 5.30 -6.72 7.78
CA PRO A 59 6.45 -6.85 6.90
C PRO A 59 6.19 -7.79 5.70
N GLU A 60 5.37 -8.83 5.88
CA GLU A 60 4.99 -9.75 4.80
C GLU A 60 4.10 -9.09 3.75
N VAL A 61 3.13 -8.29 4.19
CA VAL A 61 2.26 -7.49 3.30
C VAL A 61 3.10 -6.44 2.57
N ASP A 62 3.97 -5.73 3.29
CA ASP A 62 4.85 -4.71 2.72
C ASP A 62 5.73 -5.32 1.61
N ALA A 63 6.35 -6.47 1.88
CA ALA A 63 7.17 -7.18 0.90
C ALA A 63 6.37 -7.66 -0.32
N ALA A 64 5.13 -8.14 -0.12
CA ALA A 64 4.27 -8.58 -1.21
C ALA A 64 3.82 -7.41 -2.10
N VAL A 65 3.49 -6.26 -1.51
CA VAL A 65 3.18 -5.02 -2.25
C VAL A 65 4.41 -4.54 -3.03
N GLU A 66 5.58 -4.44 -2.38
CA GLU A 66 6.82 -4.04 -3.06
C GLU A 66 7.18 -4.97 -4.22
N LYS A 67 6.99 -6.29 -4.05
CA LYS A 67 7.19 -7.25 -5.13
C LYS A 67 6.19 -7.06 -6.28
N ALA A 68 4.92 -6.78 -5.97
CA ALA A 68 3.88 -6.56 -6.97
C ALA A 68 4.03 -5.23 -7.73
N LEU A 69 4.64 -4.22 -7.10
CA LEU A 69 4.99 -2.95 -7.76
C LEU A 69 6.10 -3.14 -8.80
N ARG A 70 7.03 -4.07 -8.58
CA ARG A 70 8.11 -4.37 -9.54
C ARG A 70 7.53 -4.95 -10.83
N GLY A 71 7.70 -4.23 -11.92
CA GLY A 71 7.20 -4.64 -13.24
C GLY A 71 5.74 -4.30 -13.50
N ASN A 72 5.07 -3.58 -12.59
CA ASN A 72 3.75 -3.01 -12.87
C ASN A 72 3.92 -1.60 -13.48
N PRO A 73 3.66 -1.40 -14.79
CA PRO A 73 3.89 -0.13 -15.45
C PRO A 73 2.91 0.98 -15.01
N HIS A 74 1.83 0.64 -14.30
CA HIS A 74 0.88 1.63 -13.79
C HIS A 74 1.49 2.49 -12.68
N TYR A 75 2.42 1.93 -11.90
CA TYR A 75 3.00 2.61 -10.76
C TYR A 75 4.44 3.02 -11.01
N ARG A 76 4.75 4.26 -10.64
CA ARG A 76 6.10 4.81 -10.60
C ARG A 76 6.42 5.30 -9.20
N LEU A 77 7.65 5.06 -8.77
CA LEU A 77 8.13 5.61 -7.51
C LEU A 77 8.32 7.12 -7.68
N THR A 78 7.52 7.92 -6.97
CA THR A 78 7.60 9.38 -7.07
C THR A 78 8.45 10.01 -5.97
N GLY A 79 8.66 9.32 -4.85
CA GLY A 79 9.41 9.90 -3.73
C GLY A 79 9.90 8.88 -2.72
N ARG A 80 11.04 9.19 -2.11
CA ARG A 80 11.60 8.53 -0.94
C ARG A 80 11.81 9.57 0.14
N PHE A 81 11.22 9.35 1.30
CA PHE A 81 11.30 10.28 2.43
C PHE A 81 11.95 9.54 3.61
N PRO A 82 13.26 9.76 3.84
CA PRO A 82 13.93 9.26 5.03
C PRO A 82 13.22 9.75 6.30
N THR A 83 13.07 8.87 7.28
CA THR A 83 12.48 9.19 8.56
C THR A 83 13.27 8.49 9.66
N THR A 84 13.58 9.24 10.72
CA THR A 84 14.21 8.70 11.93
C THR A 84 13.19 8.72 13.04
N THR A 85 13.02 7.59 13.71
CA THR A 85 12.13 7.44 14.86
C THR A 85 12.91 6.86 16.03
N SER A 86 12.31 6.81 17.23
CA SER A 86 12.93 6.16 18.39
C SER A 86 13.27 4.68 18.16
N SER A 87 12.62 4.04 17.18
CA SER A 87 12.90 2.67 16.74
C SER A 87 13.96 2.57 15.62
N GLY A 88 14.64 3.67 15.27
CA GLY A 88 15.66 3.73 14.23
C GLY A 88 15.20 4.39 12.92
N ASP A 89 16.06 4.27 11.91
CA ASP A 89 15.88 4.85 10.58
C ASP A 89 14.98 3.99 9.69
N SER A 90 14.15 4.66 8.91
CA SER A 90 13.25 4.07 7.93
C SER A 90 13.07 5.03 6.74
N VAL A 91 12.40 4.58 5.68
CA VAL A 91 12.15 5.40 4.49
C VAL A 91 10.73 5.16 4.01
N TYR A 92 9.92 6.21 3.98
CA TYR A 92 8.64 6.18 3.30
C TYR A 92 8.87 6.19 1.78
N ARG A 93 8.22 5.27 1.07
CA ARG A 93 8.20 5.19 -0.39
C ARG A 93 6.79 5.48 -0.86
N ILE A 94 6.65 6.42 -1.80
CA ILE A 94 5.36 6.79 -2.39
C ILE A 94 5.36 6.41 -3.86
N TRP A 95 4.35 5.65 -4.26
CA TRP A 95 4.09 5.22 -5.63
C TRP A 95 2.77 5.80 -6.11
N VAL A 96 2.75 6.24 -7.37
CA VAL A 96 1.60 6.82 -8.09
C VAL A 96 1.57 6.34 -9.52
#